data_AF-A0A5S9M9C9-F1
#
_entry.id   AF-A0A5S9M9C9-F1
#
_cell.length_a   1.000
_cell.length_b   1.000
_cell.length_c   1.000
_cell.angle_alpha   90.00
_cell.angle_beta   90.00
_cell.angle_gamma   90.00
#
_symmetry.space_group_name_H-M   'P 1'
#
loop_
_entity.id
_entity.type
_entity.pdbx_description
1 polymer ?
#
loop_
_entity_poly.entity_id
_entity_poly.type
_entity_poly.pdbx_seq_one_letter_code
_entity_poly.pdbx_strand_id
1 'polypeptide(L)'
;MTFRGQEYTVQEATPESFEGVNIALFSAGGNVSKALAPEAVKRGAIVVDNTSAFRMDENIPLVVPEVNEKDLHDHQGIIANPNCSTIQMVAALEPLRQAYGMKKVIVSTYQAVSGAGHEAIAELYSQSQAILNKEDVTPEVMPYQIAFNAIPQIDKFQDNGYTFEEMKMINETKKNHAYA
;
A
#
# COMPACT_ATOMS: atom_id res chain seq x y z
N MET A 1 23.16 4.93 6.08
CA MET A 1 21.96 4.99 6.95
C MET A 1 22.30 4.24 8.22
N THR A 2 21.87 4.74 9.37
CA THR A 2 22.13 4.06 10.64
C THR A 2 20.92 3.23 11.05
N PHE A 3 21.11 1.94 11.33
CA PHE A 3 20.08 1.08 11.90
C PHE A 3 20.68 0.24 13.02
N ARG A 4 20.06 0.28 14.21
CA ARG A 4 20.54 -0.42 15.42
C ARG A 4 22.03 -0.15 15.74
N GLY A 5 22.49 1.08 15.50
CA GLY A 5 23.88 1.49 15.74
C GLY A 5 24.90 0.97 14.73
N GLN A 6 24.45 0.34 13.64
CA GLN A 6 25.29 -0.07 12.52
C GLN A 6 25.05 0.84 11.32
N GLU A 7 26.12 1.20 10.62
CA GLU A 7 26.06 1.93 9.36
C GLU A 7 25.85 0.97 8.20
N TYR A 8 24.84 1.26 7.38
CA TYR A 8 24.53 0.55 6.15
C TYR A 8 24.63 1.50 4.96
N THR A 9 25.35 1.07 3.92
CA THR A 9 25.42 1.79 2.66
C THR A 9 24.19 1.48 1.82
N VAL A 10 23.50 2.52 1.34
CA VAL A 10 22.42 2.36 0.36
C VAL A 10 23.06 2.02 -0.98
N GLN A 11 22.60 0.93 -1.59
CA GLN A 11 23.07 0.47 -2.89
C GLN A 11 21.95 0.60 -3.92
N GLU A 12 22.34 0.75 -5.18
CA GLU A 12 21.40 0.62 -6.28
C GLU A 12 20.83 -0.80 -6.31
N ALA A 13 19.52 -0.91 -6.53
CA ALA A 13 18.86 -2.20 -6.67
C ALA A 13 18.98 -2.68 -8.12
N THR A 14 19.89 -3.61 -8.37
CA THR A 14 20.02 -4.36 -9.63
C THR A 14 19.55 -5.80 -9.43
N PRO A 15 19.36 -6.59 -10.50
CA PRO A 15 19.05 -8.01 -10.36
C PRO A 15 20.06 -8.75 -9.45
N GLU A 16 21.35 -8.47 -9.56
CA GLU A 16 22.43 -9.10 -8.79
C GLU A 16 22.40 -8.73 -7.30
N SER A 17 21.78 -7.59 -6.94
CA SER A 17 21.64 -7.17 -5.53
C SER A 17 20.88 -8.17 -4.67
N PHE A 18 20.14 -9.12 -5.28
CA PHE A 18 19.37 -10.13 -4.57
C PHE A 18 20.13 -11.46 -4.37
N GLU A 19 21.39 -11.57 -4.79
CA GLU A 19 22.21 -12.76 -4.50
C GLU A 19 22.44 -12.93 -2.99
N GLY A 20 22.12 -14.12 -2.47
CA GLY A 20 22.24 -14.41 -1.05
C GLY A 20 21.17 -13.76 -0.17
N VAL A 21 20.19 -13.07 -0.75
CA VAL A 21 19.04 -12.50 -0.04
C VAL A 21 17.96 -13.56 0.11
N ASN A 22 17.52 -13.84 1.34
CA ASN A 22 16.44 -14.79 1.58
C ASN A 22 15.05 -14.13 1.55
N ILE A 23 14.95 -12.89 2.04
CA ILE A 23 13.70 -12.14 2.10
C ILE A 23 13.98 -10.73 1.58
N ALA A 24 13.14 -10.26 0.65
CA ALA A 24 13.23 -8.91 0.11
C ALA A 24 11.89 -8.17 0.30
N LEU A 25 11.96 -7.01 0.95
CA LEU A 25 10.79 -6.17 1.23
C LEU A 25 10.75 -5.04 0.19
N PHE A 26 9.73 -5.05 -0.68
CA PHE A 26 9.62 -4.12 -1.79
C PHE A 26 8.61 -3.01 -1.48
N SER A 27 9.05 -1.76 -1.62
CA SER A 27 8.19 -0.57 -1.48
C SER A 27 8.67 0.60 -2.37
N ALA A 28 9.22 0.30 -3.55
CA ALA A 28 9.85 1.26 -4.46
C ALA A 28 8.97 1.63 -5.68
N GLY A 29 7.67 1.28 -5.65
CA GLY A 29 6.71 1.58 -6.71
C GLY A 29 6.54 0.44 -7.73
N GLY A 30 5.35 0.36 -8.32
CA GLY A 30 4.93 -0.85 -9.06
C GLY A 30 5.74 -1.18 -10.30
N ASN A 31 6.35 -0.19 -10.97
CA ASN A 31 7.22 -0.45 -12.12
C ASN A 31 8.53 -1.13 -11.69
N VAL A 32 9.11 -0.70 -10.57
CA VAL A 32 10.32 -1.33 -10.00
C VAL A 32 10.00 -2.75 -9.55
N SER A 33 8.87 -2.96 -8.87
CA SER A 33 8.43 -4.29 -8.46
C SER A 33 8.23 -5.23 -9.64
N LYS A 34 7.61 -4.77 -10.73
CA LYS A 34 7.47 -5.57 -11.96
C LYS A 34 8.81 -5.97 -12.59
N ALA A 35 9.81 -5.10 -12.51
CA ALA A 35 11.13 -5.36 -13.07
C ALA A 35 12.00 -6.26 -12.18
N LEU A 36 11.99 -6.03 -10.87
CA LEU A 36 12.99 -6.61 -9.96
C LEU A 36 12.45 -7.74 -9.08
N ALA A 37 11.14 -7.81 -8.77
CA ALA A 37 10.61 -8.89 -7.94
C ALA A 37 10.82 -10.27 -8.58
N PRO A 38 10.59 -10.46 -9.89
CA PRO A 38 10.90 -11.75 -10.54
C PRO A 38 12.40 -12.09 -10.51
N GLU A 39 13.27 -11.08 -10.60
CA GLU A 39 14.72 -11.26 -10.53
C GLU A 39 15.21 -11.66 -9.13
N ALA A 40 14.58 -11.12 -8.09
CA ALA A 40 14.82 -11.53 -6.71
C ALA A 40 14.38 -12.98 -6.46
N VAL A 41 13.20 -13.37 -6.95
CA VAL A 41 12.71 -14.77 -6.86
C VAL A 41 13.63 -15.74 -7.59
N LYS A 42 14.09 -15.41 -8.80
CA LYS A 42 15.06 -16.24 -9.55
C LYS A 42 16.36 -16.48 -8.77
N ARG A 43 16.74 -15.58 -7.87
CA ARG A 43 17.94 -15.67 -7.02
C ARG A 43 17.67 -16.27 -5.64
N GLY A 44 16.46 -16.76 -5.40
CA GLY A 44 16.08 -17.50 -4.20
C GLY A 44 15.46 -16.65 -3.08
N ALA A 45 15.21 -15.36 -3.32
CA ALA A 45 14.53 -14.52 -2.35
C ALA A 45 13.01 -14.73 -2.37
N ILE A 46 12.39 -14.67 -1.19
CA ILE A 46 10.95 -14.47 -1.05
C ILE A 46 10.68 -12.97 -1.02
N VAL A 47 9.85 -12.47 -1.94
CA VAL A 47 9.51 -11.06 -2.06
C VAL A 47 8.19 -10.79 -1.34
N VAL A 48 8.19 -9.81 -0.44
CA VAL A 48 6.97 -9.21 0.11
C VAL A 48 6.81 -7.83 -0.51
N ASP A 49 5.81 -7.66 -1.37
CA ASP A 49 5.64 -6.46 -2.20
C ASP A 49 4.47 -5.59 -1.70
N ASN A 50 4.80 -4.37 -1.24
CA ASN A 50 3.83 -3.37 -0.78
C ASN A 50 3.17 -2.58 -1.91
N THR A 51 3.56 -2.81 -3.15
CA THR A 51 3.01 -2.07 -4.29
C THR A 51 1.71 -2.69 -4.80
N SER A 52 1.00 -1.98 -5.67
CA SER A 52 -0.18 -2.53 -6.34
C SER A 52 0.16 -3.47 -7.51
N ALA A 53 1.44 -3.72 -7.80
CA ALA A 53 1.89 -4.41 -9.01
C ALA A 53 1.30 -5.82 -9.18
N PHE A 54 1.23 -6.57 -8.08
CA PHE A 54 0.90 -7.99 -8.08
C PHE A 54 -0.38 -8.33 -7.31
N ARG A 55 -1.03 -7.35 -6.70
CA ARG A 55 -2.17 -7.59 -5.80
C ARG A 55 -3.33 -8.33 -6.45
N MET A 56 -3.56 -8.12 -7.74
CA MET A 56 -4.65 -8.76 -8.48
C MET A 56 -4.19 -9.92 -9.37
N ASP A 57 -2.92 -10.33 -9.33
CA ASP A 57 -2.44 -11.51 -10.04
C ASP A 57 -3.02 -12.78 -9.38
N GLU A 58 -3.62 -13.68 -10.15
CA GLU A 58 -4.29 -14.88 -9.64
C GLU A 58 -3.31 -15.89 -9.01
N ASN A 59 -2.03 -15.85 -9.39
CA ASN A 59 -1.00 -16.77 -8.89
C ASN A 59 -0.20 -16.22 -7.70
N ILE A 60 -0.48 -14.98 -7.28
CA ILE A 60 0.23 -14.33 -6.18
C ILE A 60 -0.73 -14.10 -5.02
N PRO A 61 -0.49 -14.68 -3.83
CA PRO A 61 -1.38 -14.49 -2.70
C PRO A 61 -1.35 -13.03 -2.23
N LEU A 62 -2.54 -12.49 -1.93
CA LEU A 62 -2.73 -11.20 -1.31
C LEU A 62 -3.03 -11.44 0.16
N VAL A 63 -2.07 -11.16 1.04
CA VAL A 63 -2.12 -11.69 2.42
C VAL A 63 -2.39 -10.60 3.43
N VAL A 64 -3.40 -10.82 4.28
CA VAL A 64 -3.60 -10.17 5.57
C VAL A 64 -3.54 -11.28 6.64
N PRO A 65 -2.49 -11.34 7.47
CA PRO A 65 -2.31 -12.46 8.41
C PRO A 65 -3.54 -12.75 9.28
N GLU A 66 -4.24 -11.72 9.74
CA GLU A 66 -5.44 -11.84 10.57
C GLU A 66 -6.66 -12.41 9.84
N VAL A 67 -6.62 -12.52 8.50
CA VAL A 67 -7.74 -12.90 7.65
C VAL A 67 -7.46 -14.19 6.89
N ASN A 68 -6.32 -14.28 6.24
CA ASN A 68 -5.99 -15.37 5.31
C ASN A 68 -4.50 -15.78 5.40
N GLU A 69 -3.99 -15.99 6.62
CA GLU A 69 -2.61 -16.46 6.85
C GLU A 69 -2.23 -17.71 6.04
N LYS A 70 -3.19 -18.60 5.75
CA LYS A 70 -2.94 -19.87 5.07
C LYS A 70 -2.50 -19.68 3.62
N ASP A 71 -3.00 -18.62 2.97
CA ASP A 71 -2.69 -18.28 1.58
C ASP A 71 -1.20 -17.97 1.40
N LEU A 72 -0.50 -17.64 2.50
CA LEU A 72 0.95 -17.50 2.51
C LEU A 72 1.62 -18.75 1.93
N HIS A 73 1.14 -19.96 2.24
CA HIS A 73 1.77 -21.21 1.80
C HIS A 73 1.70 -21.46 0.30
N ASP A 74 0.84 -20.75 -0.42
CA ASP A 74 0.65 -20.89 -1.86
C ASP A 74 1.53 -19.92 -2.67
N HIS A 75 2.43 -19.17 -2.01
CA HIS A 75 3.29 -18.21 -2.69
C HIS A 75 4.27 -18.89 -3.68
N GLN A 76 4.43 -18.32 -4.87
CA GLN A 76 5.44 -18.75 -5.85
C GLN A 76 6.68 -17.83 -5.83
N GLY A 77 7.11 -17.50 -4.61
CA GLY A 77 8.20 -16.57 -4.32
C GLY A 77 7.81 -15.10 -4.16
N ILE A 78 6.61 -14.68 -4.58
CA ILE A 78 6.08 -13.33 -4.34
C ILE A 78 4.84 -13.40 -3.46
N ILE A 79 4.76 -12.51 -2.48
CA ILE A 79 3.60 -12.28 -1.61
C ILE A 79 3.20 -10.81 -1.76
N ALA A 80 1.95 -10.55 -2.13
CA ALA A 80 1.45 -9.20 -2.24
C ALA A 80 0.88 -8.73 -0.89
N ASN A 81 1.28 -7.51 -0.48
CA ASN A 81 0.70 -6.80 0.65
C ASN A 81 -0.45 -5.91 0.12
N PRO A 82 -1.66 -5.96 0.70
CA PRO A 82 -2.79 -5.15 0.26
C PRO A 82 -2.61 -3.64 0.49
N ASN A 83 -3.56 -2.86 0.01
CA ASN A 83 -3.69 -1.43 0.32
C ASN A 83 -3.91 -1.25 1.83
N CYS A 84 -3.34 -0.17 2.39
CA CYS A 84 -3.43 0.14 3.81
C CYS A 84 -4.87 0.22 4.34
N SER A 85 -5.78 0.84 3.59
CA SER A 85 -7.20 0.96 3.93
C SER A 85 -7.92 -0.38 3.82
N THR A 86 -7.53 -1.24 2.88
CA THR A 86 -8.04 -2.62 2.82
C THR A 86 -7.67 -3.38 4.09
N ILE A 87 -6.39 -3.40 4.46
CA ILE A 87 -5.89 -4.14 5.64
C ILE A 87 -6.65 -3.72 6.90
N GLN A 88 -6.71 -2.41 7.16
CA GLN A 88 -7.40 -1.86 8.33
C GLN A 88 -8.87 -2.27 8.37
N MET A 89 -9.56 -2.22 7.23
CA MET A 89 -10.95 -2.61 7.12
C MET A 89 -11.14 -4.11 7.35
N VAL A 90 -10.44 -4.97 6.62
CA VAL A 90 -10.68 -6.42 6.69
C VAL A 90 -10.24 -7.00 8.04
N ALA A 91 -9.11 -6.54 8.60
CA ALA A 91 -8.66 -7.00 9.92
C ALA A 91 -9.66 -6.63 11.03
N ALA A 92 -10.25 -5.43 10.97
CA ALA A 92 -11.27 -5.00 11.93
C ALA A 92 -12.60 -5.75 11.76
N LEU A 93 -12.97 -6.11 10.52
CA LEU A 93 -14.25 -6.71 10.20
C LEU A 93 -14.25 -8.25 10.24
N GLU A 94 -13.09 -8.89 10.16
CA GLU A 94 -12.98 -10.36 10.09
C GLU A 94 -13.66 -11.09 11.26
N PRO A 95 -13.49 -10.69 12.53
CA PRO A 95 -14.19 -11.35 13.64
C PRO A 95 -15.72 -11.28 13.51
N LEU A 96 -16.25 -10.16 12.99
CA LEU A 96 -17.69 -9.99 12.75
C LEU A 96 -18.16 -10.84 11.57
N ARG A 97 -17.35 -10.92 10.50
CA ARG A 97 -17.63 -11.76 9.34
C ARG A 97 -17.68 -13.24 9.73
N GLN A 98 -16.73 -13.71 10.53
CA GLN A 98 -16.69 -15.11 11.01
C GLN A 98 -17.88 -15.45 11.91
N ALA A 99 -18.28 -14.54 12.79
CA ALA A 99 -19.37 -14.78 13.74
C ALA A 99 -20.78 -14.69 13.12
N TYR A 100 -20.99 -13.78 12.16
CA TYR A 100 -22.33 -13.43 11.68
C TYR A 100 -22.51 -13.46 10.16
N GLY A 101 -21.42 -13.64 9.40
CA GLY A 101 -21.39 -13.40 7.97
C GLY A 101 -21.45 -11.91 7.62
N MET A 102 -21.18 -11.58 6.36
CA MET A 102 -21.22 -10.20 5.88
C MET A 102 -21.68 -10.15 4.43
N LYS A 103 -22.67 -9.31 4.12
CA LYS A 103 -23.22 -9.17 2.76
C LYS A 103 -22.83 -7.86 2.08
N LYS A 104 -22.63 -6.79 2.86
CA LYS A 104 -22.33 -5.46 2.36
C LYS A 104 -21.62 -4.64 3.41
N VAL A 105 -20.65 -3.85 2.97
CA VAL A 105 -19.99 -2.81 3.75
C VAL A 105 -20.12 -1.50 2.97
N ILE A 106 -20.32 -0.41 3.69
CA ILE A 106 -20.24 0.96 3.17
C ILE A 106 -19.21 1.68 4.03
N VAL A 107 -18.18 2.23 3.41
CA VAL A 107 -17.06 2.89 4.11
C VAL A 107 -16.92 4.32 3.62
N SER A 108 -16.66 5.23 4.55
CA SER A 108 -16.18 6.58 4.26
C SER A 108 -14.81 6.73 4.92
N THR A 109 -13.76 6.87 4.11
CA THR A 109 -12.38 6.92 4.61
C THR A 109 -11.98 8.33 4.97
N TYR A 110 -11.22 8.48 6.05
CA TYR A 110 -10.54 9.71 6.44
C TYR A 110 -9.04 9.44 6.44
N GLN A 111 -8.47 9.31 5.24
CA GLN A 111 -7.08 8.93 5.09
C GLN A 111 -6.15 10.09 5.46
N ALA A 112 -5.07 9.78 6.17
CA ALA A 112 -4.05 10.76 6.52
C ALA A 112 -3.13 11.07 5.32
N VAL A 113 -2.59 12.28 5.30
CA VAL A 113 -1.67 12.77 4.25
C VAL A 113 -0.40 11.91 4.14
N SER A 114 -0.04 11.17 5.18
CA SER A 114 1.10 10.25 5.16
C SER A 114 1.03 9.19 4.05
N GLY A 115 -0.17 8.85 3.56
CA GLY A 115 -0.32 7.95 2.41
C GLY A 115 0.23 8.51 1.10
N ALA A 116 0.34 9.84 0.97
CA ALA A 116 0.92 10.53 -0.19
C ALA A 116 2.44 10.74 -0.07
N GLY A 117 3.06 10.32 1.05
CA GLY A 117 4.51 10.36 1.24
C GLY A 117 5.01 11.55 2.07
N HIS A 118 6.32 11.60 2.27
CA HIS A 118 6.97 12.56 3.19
C HIS A 118 6.79 14.02 2.76
N GLU A 119 6.89 14.30 1.46
CA GLU A 119 6.75 15.67 0.92
C GLU A 119 5.35 16.22 1.16
N ALA A 120 4.31 15.38 1.02
CA ALA A 120 2.93 15.77 1.32
C ALA A 120 2.71 16.08 2.82
N ILE A 121 3.38 15.35 3.72
CA ILE A 121 3.36 15.67 5.16
C ILE A 121 4.03 17.03 5.42
N ALA A 122 5.17 17.28 4.79
CA ALA A 122 5.87 18.56 4.90
C ALA A 122 5.00 19.71 4.36
N GLU A 123 4.29 19.50 3.25
CA GLU A 123 3.35 20.46 2.70
C GLU A 123 2.16 20.72 3.63
N LEU A 124 1.54 19.68 4.20
CA LEU A 124 0.47 19.89 5.19
C LEU A 124 0.95 20.80 6.34
N TYR A 125 2.17 20.57 6.82
CA TYR A 125 2.76 21.39 7.88
C TYR A 125 3.00 22.83 7.44
N SER A 126 3.62 23.05 6.28
CA SER A 126 3.90 24.40 5.76
C SER A 126 2.62 25.18 5.47
N GLN A 127 1.63 24.55 4.82
CA GLN A 127 0.31 25.15 4.58
C GLN A 127 -0.38 25.52 5.89
N SER A 128 -0.30 24.65 6.91
CA SER A 128 -0.91 24.94 8.22
C SER A 128 -0.29 26.16 8.88
N GLN A 129 1.05 26.30 8.82
CA GLN A 129 1.74 27.48 9.35
C GLN A 129 1.37 28.76 8.59
N ALA A 130 1.37 28.73 7.26
CA ALA A 130 1.01 29.87 6.43
C ALA A 130 -0.41 30.38 6.77
N ILE A 131 -1.38 29.47 6.90
CA ILE A 131 -2.76 29.83 7.26
C ILE A 131 -2.83 30.47 8.64
N LEU A 132 -2.12 29.91 9.64
CA LEU A 132 -2.08 30.48 10.99
C LEU A 132 -1.41 31.87 11.01
N ASN A 133 -0.48 32.13 10.10
CA ASN A 133 0.19 33.42 9.91
C ASN A 133 -0.59 34.40 9.01
N LYS A 134 -1.72 33.98 8.44
CA LYS A 134 -2.50 34.74 7.45
C LYS A 134 -1.73 35.04 6.15
N GLU A 135 -0.90 34.09 5.74
CA GLU A 135 -0.16 34.10 4.49
C GLU A 135 -0.91 33.30 3.42
N ASP A 136 -0.60 33.56 2.15
CA ASP A 136 -1.18 32.82 1.03
C ASP A 136 -0.67 31.37 0.99
N VAL A 137 -1.55 30.45 0.61
CA VAL A 137 -1.21 29.03 0.43
C VAL A 137 -1.18 28.68 -1.04
N THR A 138 -0.07 28.08 -1.47
CA THR A 138 0.06 27.47 -2.80
C THR A 138 0.30 25.98 -2.64
N PRO A 139 -0.56 25.11 -3.19
CA PRO A 139 -0.30 23.68 -3.21
C PRO A 139 0.86 23.33 -4.16
N GLU A 140 1.76 22.44 -3.73
CA GLU A 140 2.95 22.05 -4.49
C GLU A 140 3.00 20.54 -4.80
N VAL A 141 2.75 19.69 -3.81
CA VAL A 141 2.72 18.22 -3.92
C VAL A 141 1.28 17.74 -4.04
N MET A 142 0.40 18.27 -3.19
CA MET A 142 -1.03 17.95 -3.19
C MET A 142 -1.76 18.73 -4.30
N PRO A 143 -2.78 18.16 -4.95
CA PRO A 143 -3.49 18.84 -6.04
C PRO A 143 -4.28 20.07 -5.58
N TYR A 144 -4.60 20.14 -4.29
CA TYR A 144 -5.33 21.24 -3.67
C TYR A 144 -4.78 21.46 -2.25
N GLN A 145 -5.09 22.61 -1.64
CA GLN A 145 -4.79 22.87 -0.23
C GLN A 145 -5.38 21.75 0.62
N ILE A 146 -4.53 21.14 1.45
CA ILE A 146 -4.92 20.06 2.36
C ILE A 146 -5.04 20.56 3.81
N ALA A 147 -4.27 21.58 4.19
CA ALA A 147 -4.41 22.16 5.52
C ALA A 147 -5.82 22.74 5.73
N PHE A 148 -6.45 22.34 6.83
CA PHE A 148 -7.83 22.70 7.18
C PHE A 148 -8.87 22.38 6.08
N ASN A 149 -8.60 21.38 5.24
CA ASN A 149 -9.47 20.96 4.15
C ASN A 149 -9.53 19.43 4.04
N ALA A 150 -10.45 18.92 3.22
CA ALA A 150 -10.52 17.52 2.82
C ALA A 150 -10.60 17.42 1.29
N ILE A 151 -9.87 16.48 0.71
CA ILE A 151 -9.86 16.24 -0.74
C ILE A 151 -10.61 14.93 -1.01
N PRO A 152 -11.80 14.95 -1.64
CA PRO A 152 -12.62 13.77 -1.89
C PRO A 152 -12.16 13.01 -3.15
N GLN A 153 -10.85 12.87 -3.33
CA GLN A 153 -10.24 12.13 -4.43
C GLN A 153 -8.87 11.63 -3.98
N ILE A 154 -8.70 10.30 -3.95
CA ILE A 154 -7.41 9.66 -3.73
C ILE A 154 -7.14 8.80 -4.96
N ASP A 155 -5.97 8.99 -5.55
CA ASP A 155 -5.62 8.35 -6.82
C ASP A 155 -6.50 8.84 -8.00
N LYS A 156 -6.44 8.15 -9.14
CA LYS A 156 -7.12 8.55 -10.39
C LYS A 156 -8.57 8.06 -10.43
N PHE A 157 -9.47 8.85 -11.02
CA PHE A 157 -10.80 8.36 -11.38
C PHE A 157 -10.72 7.19 -12.38
N GLN A 158 -11.73 6.33 -12.33
CA GLN A 158 -11.96 5.19 -13.20
C GLN A 158 -13.26 5.43 -13.99
N ASP A 159 -13.45 4.69 -15.08
CA ASP A 159 -14.61 4.86 -15.98
C ASP A 159 -15.97 4.64 -15.28
N ASN A 160 -15.98 3.91 -14.17
CA ASN A 160 -17.18 3.63 -13.38
C ASN A 160 -17.54 4.74 -12.36
N GLY A 161 -16.80 5.85 -12.35
CA GLY A 161 -17.01 6.98 -11.44
C GLY A 161 -16.38 6.84 -10.06
N TYR A 162 -15.77 5.70 -9.74
CA TYR A 162 -14.95 5.53 -8.54
C TYR A 162 -13.52 5.96 -8.80
N THR A 163 -12.80 6.25 -7.73
CA THR A 163 -11.34 6.39 -7.74
C THR A 163 -10.65 5.03 -7.71
N PHE A 164 -9.40 4.98 -8.15
CA PHE A 164 -8.61 3.76 -8.11
C PHE A 164 -8.36 3.30 -6.67
N GLU A 165 -8.29 4.23 -5.70
CA GLU A 165 -8.18 3.89 -4.29
C GLU A 165 -9.43 3.15 -3.77
N GLU A 166 -10.63 3.62 -4.10
CA GLU A 166 -11.88 2.92 -3.77
C GLU A 166 -11.96 1.54 -4.43
N MET A 167 -11.51 1.44 -5.70
CA MET A 167 -11.50 0.17 -6.42
C MET A 167 -10.51 -0.84 -5.82
N LYS A 168 -9.35 -0.40 -5.30
CA LYS A 168 -8.43 -1.28 -4.55
C LYS A 168 -9.15 -1.90 -3.36
N MET A 169 -9.83 -1.08 -2.54
CA MET A 169 -10.57 -1.60 -1.38
C MET A 169 -11.61 -2.65 -1.77
N ILE A 170 -12.38 -2.41 -2.84
CA ILE A 170 -13.40 -3.35 -3.31
C ILE A 170 -12.75 -4.66 -3.82
N ASN A 171 -11.76 -4.56 -4.68
CA ASN A 171 -11.18 -5.71 -5.38
C ASN A 171 -10.32 -6.57 -4.45
N GLU A 172 -9.49 -5.92 -3.64
CA GLU A 172 -8.60 -6.60 -2.70
C GLU A 172 -9.40 -7.31 -1.60
N THR A 173 -10.49 -6.69 -1.09
CA THR A 173 -11.39 -7.36 -0.13
C THR A 173 -12.00 -8.62 -0.72
N LYS A 174 -12.46 -8.56 -1.98
CA LYS A 174 -13.00 -9.75 -2.65
C LYS A 174 -11.95 -10.83 -2.83
N LYS A 175 -10.71 -10.47 -3.16
CA LYS A 175 -9.62 -11.44 -3.30
C LYS A 175 -9.24 -12.09 -1.96
N ASN A 176 -9.09 -11.30 -0.90
CA ASN A 176 -8.78 -11.80 0.45
C ASN A 176 -9.84 -12.77 0.99
N HIS A 177 -11.07 -12.70 0.48
CA HIS A 177 -12.19 -13.57 0.87
C HIS A 177 -12.70 -14.44 -0.28
N ALA A 178 -11.95 -14.60 -1.37
CA ALA A 178 -12.39 -15.38 -2.55
C ALA A 178 -12.65 -16.86 -2.23
N TYR A 179 -12.14 -17.34 -1.08
CA TYR A 179 -12.25 -18.71 -0.60
C TYR A 179 -13.02 -18.83 0.72
N ALA A 180 -13.76 -17.78 1.16
CA ALA A 180 -14.30 -17.65 2.51
C ALA A 180 -15.82 -17.52 2.61
#